data_AF-A0A0S9NF92-F1
#
_entry.id   AF-A0A0S9NF92-F1
#
_cell.length_a   1.000
_cell.length_b   1.000
_cell.length_c   1.000
_cell.angle_alpha   90.00
_cell.angle_beta   90.00
_cell.angle_gamma   90.00
#
_symmetry.space_group_name_H-M   'P 1'
#
loop_
_entity.id
_entity.type
_entity.pdbx_description
1 polymer ?
#
loop_
_entity_poly.entity_id
_entity_poly.type
_entity_poly.pdbx_seq_one_letter_code
_entity_poly.pdbx_strand_id
1 'polypeptide(L)' 'MRIWSKSPLCAGCGRLTDIAPSARLRFELDHKVRLADGGEDTDQNCQVLCVSRDEAGVKVGCHAEKTSREQRRG' A
#
# COMPACT_ATOMS: atom_id res chain seq x y z
N MET A 1 12.54 -8.86 1.31
CA MET A 1 11.57 -7.95 1.94
C MET A 1 10.53 -8.78 2.69
N ARG A 2 10.48 -8.74 4.04
CA ARG A 2 9.81 -9.79 4.84
C ARG A 2 8.29 -9.82 4.73
N ILE A 3 7.61 -8.67 4.72
CA ILE A 3 6.14 -8.60 4.72
C ILE A 3 5.57 -9.05 3.36
N TRP A 4 6.10 -8.53 2.24
CA TRP A 4 5.68 -8.96 0.90
C TRP A 4 6.01 -10.44 0.63
N SER A 5 7.14 -10.95 1.14
CA SER A 5 7.45 -12.38 1.01
C SER A 5 6.47 -13.30 1.77
N LYS A 6 5.75 -12.79 2.78
CA LYS A 6 4.65 -13.53 3.45
C LYS A 6 3.37 -13.53 2.62
N SER A 7 3.05 -12.40 1.97
CA SER A 7 1.94 -12.28 1.04
C SER A 7 2.21 -11.16 0.03
N PRO A 8 2.38 -11.49 -1.27
CA PRO A 8 2.59 -10.49 -2.31
C PRO A 8 1.28 -9.86 -2.79
N LEU A 9 0.14 -10.21 -2.18
CA LEU A 9 -1.17 -9.72 -2.56
C LEU A 9 -1.46 -8.39 -1.87
N CYS A 10 -2.10 -7.47 -2.61
CA CYS A 10 -2.63 -6.24 -2.03
C CYS A 10 -3.70 -6.56 -0.97
N ALA A 11 -3.52 -6.07 0.25
CA ALA A 11 -4.49 -6.26 1.34
C ALA A 11 -5.85 -5.57 1.05
N GLY A 12 -5.88 -4.53 0.22
CA GLY A 12 -7.11 -3.82 -0.14
C GLY A 12 -7.95 -4.48 -1.23
N CYS A 13 -7.32 -5.06 -2.27
CA CYS A 13 -8.04 -5.59 -3.44
C CYS A 13 -7.66 -7.02 -3.86
N GLY A 14 -6.72 -7.67 -3.15
CA GLY A 14 -6.30 -9.06 -3.41
C GLY A 14 -5.44 -9.28 -4.65
N ARG A 15 -5.16 -8.24 -5.45
CA ARG A 15 -4.32 -8.37 -6.66
C ARG A 15 -2.87 -8.68 -6.30
N LEU A 16 -2.23 -9.55 -7.09
CA LEU A 16 -0.82 -9.85 -6.97
C LEU A 16 0.03 -8.63 -7.36
N THR A 17 0.91 -8.22 -6.46
CA THR A 17 1.87 -7.13 -6.67
C THR A 17 3.28 -7.69 -6.84
N ASP A 18 4.14 -6.93 -7.51
CA ASP A 18 5.50 -7.38 -7.81
C ASP A 18 6.52 -6.31 -7.36
N ILE A 19 7.67 -6.80 -6.92
CA ILE A 19 8.81 -6.02 -6.42
C ILE A 19 9.74 -5.58 -7.55
N ALA A 20 9.64 -6.19 -8.74
CA ALA A 20 10.47 -5.84 -9.88
C ALA A 20 10.27 -4.36 -10.28
N PRO A 21 11.34 -3.60 -10.62
CA PRO A 21 11.21 -2.21 -11.06
C PRO A 21 10.33 -2.04 -12.30
N SER A 22 10.32 -3.03 -13.20
CA SER A 22 9.51 -3.09 -14.42
C SER A 22 8.07 -3.56 -14.19
N ALA A 23 7.69 -3.89 -12.96
CA ALA A 23 6.35 -4.37 -12.65
C ALA A 23 5.30 -3.30 -12.97
N ARG A 24 4.27 -3.72 -13.72
CA ARG A 24 3.11 -2.87 -14.03
C ARG A 24 2.31 -2.51 -12.78
N LEU A 25 2.20 -3.45 -11.84
CA LEU A 25 1.52 -3.26 -10.56
C LEU A 25 2.50 -3.46 -9.41
N ARG A 26 2.99 -2.33 -8.89
CA ARG A 26 3.88 -2.30 -7.73
C ARG A 26 3.07 -2.25 -6.44
N PHE A 27 3.77 -2.21 -5.33
CA PHE A 27 3.19 -1.98 -4.02
C PHE A 27 3.98 -0.94 -3.24
N GLU A 28 3.35 -0.42 -2.20
CA GLU A 28 4.00 0.27 -1.10
C GLU A 28 3.63 -0.44 0.21
N LEU A 29 4.55 -0.45 1.17
CA LEU A 29 4.23 -0.84 2.53
C LEU A 29 3.56 0.31 3.23
N ASP A 30 2.48 -0.01 3.91
CA ASP A 30 1.63 0.98 4.56
C ASP A 30 1.12 0.43 5.90
N HIS A 31 0.91 1.32 6.87
CA HIS A 31 0.36 0.97 8.17
C HIS A 31 -1.17 0.93 8.12
N LYS A 32 -1.78 -0.16 8.60
CA LYS A 32 -3.25 -0.33 8.73
C LYS A 32 -3.85 0.78 9.57
N VAL A 33 -3.21 1.10 10.70
CA VAL A 33 -3.46 2.28 11.52
C VAL A 33 -2.25 3.20 11.41
N ARG A 34 -2.43 4.46 11.03
CA ARG A 34 -1.33 5.42 10.92
C ARG A 34 -0.64 5.60 12.27
N LEU A 35 0.68 5.82 12.24
CA LEU A 35 1.43 6.18 13.45
C LEU A 35 0.84 7.44 14.13
N ALA A 36 0.42 8.42 13.34
CA ALA A 36 -0.22 9.65 13.84
C ALA A 36 -1.56 9.42 14.56
N ASP A 37 -2.24 8.30 14.26
CA ASP A 37 -3.50 7.91 14.92
C ASP A 37 -3.26 6.89 16.04
N GLY A 38 -2.01 6.70 16.49
CA GLY A 38 -1.63 5.75 17.54
C GLY A 38 -1.35 4.33 17.05
N GLY A 39 -1.17 4.12 15.75
CA GLY A 39 -0.72 2.85 15.21
C GLY A 39 0.73 2.52 15.59
N GLU A 40 1.03 1.23 15.78
CA GLU A 40 2.38 0.77 16.11
C GLU A 40 3.23 0.53 14.85
N ASP A 41 4.55 0.71 14.94
CA ASP A 41 5.47 0.36 13.85
C ASP A 41 5.88 -1.12 13.92
N THR A 42 4.94 -2.01 13.59
CA THR A 42 5.12 -3.46 13.66
C THR A 42 4.71 -4.14 12.35
N ASP A 43 5.29 -5.33 12.08
CA ASP A 43 4.91 -6.19 10.94
C ASP A 43 3.39 -6.44 10.89
N GLN A 44 2.74 -6.53 12.06
CA GLN A 44 1.31 -6.77 12.22
C GLN A 44 0.47 -5.58 11.79
N ASN A 45 0.94 -4.35 12.05
CA ASN A 45 0.30 -3.14 11.59
C ASN A 45 0.68 -2.81 10.14
N CYS A 46 1.74 -3.37 9.59
CA CYS A 46 2.08 -3.18 8.18
C CYS A 46 1.25 -4.08 7.23
N GLN A 47 1.02 -3.57 6.02
CA GLN A 47 0.34 -4.27 4.94
C GLN A 47 0.91 -3.86 3.58
N VAL A 48 0.76 -4.74 2.59
CA VAL A 48 1.09 -4.47 1.18
C VAL A 48 -0.13 -3.83 0.52
N LEU A 49 -0.01 -2.62 -0.01
CA LEU A 49 -1.06 -1.98 -0.81
C LEU A 49 -0.57 -1.68 -2.22
N CYS A 50 -1.39 -2.04 -3.22
CA CYS A 50 -1.02 -1.84 -4.61
C CYS A 50 -0.95 -0.35 -4.97
N VAL A 51 0.01 -0.05 -5.84
CA VAL A 51 0.21 1.26 -6.43
C VAL A 51 0.57 1.11 -7.91
N SER A 52 0.00 1.99 -8.73
CA SER A 52 0.40 2.20 -10.11
C SER A 52 0.27 3.69 -10.45
N ARG A 53 0.61 4.06 -11.69
CA ARG A 53 0.35 5.40 -12.23
C ARG A 53 -0.58 5.27 -13.42
N ASP A 54 -1.55 6.16 -13.52
CA ASP A 54 -2.40 6.27 -14.71
C ASP A 54 -1.67 6.97 -15.87
N GLU A 55 -2.38 7.20 -16.98
CA GLU A 55 -1.83 7.84 -18.18
C GLU A 55 -1.33 9.27 -17.94
N ALA A 56 -1.92 9.98 -16.98
CA ALA A 56 -1.49 11.31 -16.57
C ALA A 56 -0.34 11.27 -15.55
N GLY A 57 0.14 10.09 -15.19
CA GLY A 57 1.18 9.89 -14.19
C GLY A 57 0.69 10.03 -12.76
N VAL A 58 -0.62 10.13 -12.50
CA VAL A 58 -1.19 10.26 -11.16
C VAL A 58 -1.12 8.92 -10.43
N LYS A 59 -0.74 8.95 -9.15
CA LYS A 59 -0.68 7.76 -8.31
C LYS A 59 -2.09 7.23 -8.07
N VAL A 60 -2.34 5.98 -8.48
CA VAL A 60 -3.62 5.28 -8.31
C VAL A 60 -3.42 3.92 -7.64
N GLY A 61 -4.50 3.35 -7.10
CA GLY A 61 -4.51 2.06 -6.40
C GLY A 61 -4.90 2.19 -4.93
N CYS A 62 -4.98 1.06 -4.23
CA CYS A 62 -5.50 1.01 -2.86
C CYS A 62 -4.68 1.86 -1.88
N HIS A 63 -3.37 1.99 -2.10
CA HIS A 63 -2.56 2.90 -1.28
C HIS A 63 -3.00 4.36 -1.46
N ALA A 64 -3.20 4.81 -2.70
CA ALA A 64 -3.61 6.19 -2.98
C ALA A 64 -4.99 6.50 -2.38
N GLU A 65 -5.92 5.55 -2.50
CA GLU A 65 -7.26 5.65 -1.91
C GLU A 65 -7.23 5.75 -0.39
N LYS A 66 -6.43 4.90 0.28
CA LYS A 66 -6.26 4.95 1.74
C LYS A 66 -5.71 6.30 2.18
N THR A 67 -4.60 6.74 1.58
CA THR A 67 -3.99 8.03 1.88
C THR A 67 -4.98 9.19 1.72
N SER A 68 -5.78 9.19 0.63
CA SER A 68 -6.79 10.23 0.42
C SER A 68 -7.89 10.24 1.50
N ARG A 69 -8.35 9.06 1.95
CA ARG A 69 -9.36 8.96 3.02
C ARG A 69 -8.80 9.40 4.38
N GLU A 70 -7.52 9.16 4.62
CA GLU A 70 -6.83 9.51 5.86
C GLU A 70 -6.54 11.01 5.98
N GLN A 71 -6.21 11.67 4.88
CA GLN A 71 -6.02 13.12 4.85
C GLN A 71 -7.32 13.90 5.14
N ARG A 72 -8.47 13.32 4.81
CA ARG A 72 -9.79 13.92 5.09
C ARG A 72 -10.26 13.77 6.54
N ARG A 73 -9.51 13.04 7.37
CA ARG A 73 -9.84 12.80 8.78
C ARG A 73 -9.07 13.72 9.75
N GLY A 74 -8.21 14.60 9.22
CA GLY A 74 -7.49 15.62 9.97
C GLY A 74 -8.27 16.91 10.12
#